data_AF-A0AB40B3W2-F1
#
_entry.id   AF-A0AB40B3W2-F1
#
_cell.length_a   1.000
_cell.length_b   1.000
_cell.length_c   1.000
_cell.angle_alpha   90.00
_cell.angle_beta   90.00
_cell.angle_gamma   90.00
#
_symmetry.space_group_name_H-M   'P 1'
#
loop_
_entity.id
_entity.type
_entity.pdbx_description
1 polymer ?
#
loop_
_entity_poly.entity_id
_entity_poly.type
_entity_poly.pdbx_seq_one_letter_code
_entity_poly.pdbx_strand_id
1 'polypeptide(L)'
;MEPHVFRELAALLESRSLLRSSRIVSVEEQLAIFMTVVGHAAPNRVACEQFQHSSETISRYFHMVLCAINSLANEMIQLPGGDEPAHPRVRNTPFMDALGAIDGTHVSVIVPKEIQERFRNRLGGIGSRDMRVMQSCLDDRSFSIPEGKYYLVDAGYANTTGLLAPYRGERYHLAQFTSGRTQYRNMKDKFNHSHARLRNVVERAFGLLKRRFKILRVPTPFSVETQRDIVIACAVIHNYLCKHTIRDPNLEQDQNCHVDEGSYPNVGRPHQSSDGGRGTSQSVRDSVARQLWLS
;
A
#
# COMPACT_ATOMS: atom_id res chain seq x y z
N MET A 1 1.51 4.72 -19.22
CA MET A 1 0.04 4.66 -19.23
C MET A 1 -0.39 4.48 -20.67
N GLU A 2 -1.30 3.55 -20.95
CA GLU A 2 -1.79 3.35 -22.32
C GLU A 2 -2.61 4.57 -22.78
N PRO A 3 -2.56 4.94 -24.08
CA PRO A 3 -3.24 6.14 -24.57
C PRO A 3 -4.74 6.17 -24.32
N HIS A 4 -5.43 5.02 -24.35
CA HIS A 4 -6.88 4.95 -24.13
C HIS A 4 -7.22 5.26 -22.66
N VAL A 5 -6.54 4.62 -21.71
CA VAL A 5 -6.71 4.87 -20.26
C VAL A 5 -6.41 6.32 -19.90
N PHE A 6 -5.42 6.93 -20.56
CA PHE A 6 -5.09 8.34 -20.37
C PHE A 6 -6.25 9.26 -20.78
N ARG A 7 -6.85 9.01 -21.96
CA ARG A 7 -7.99 9.80 -22.44
C ARG A 7 -9.24 9.59 -21.58
N GLU A 8 -9.47 8.37 -21.10
CA GLU A 8 -10.56 8.10 -20.15
C GLU A 8 -10.39 8.86 -18.84
N LEU A 9 -9.17 8.91 -18.30
CA LEU A 9 -8.89 9.70 -17.09
C LEU A 9 -9.09 11.20 -17.32
N ALA A 10 -8.61 11.74 -18.45
CA ALA A 10 -8.83 13.14 -18.80
C ALA A 10 -10.34 13.46 -18.92
N ALA A 11 -11.10 12.61 -19.62
CA ALA A 11 -12.54 12.75 -19.76
C ALA A 11 -13.28 12.62 -18.41
N LEU A 12 -12.83 11.75 -17.52
CA LEU A 12 -13.37 11.62 -16.16
C LEU A 12 -13.19 12.92 -15.36
N LEU A 13 -12.00 13.53 -15.42
CA LEU A 13 -11.70 14.78 -14.72
C LEU A 13 -12.51 15.96 -15.28
N GLU A 14 -12.71 16.00 -16.59
CA GLU A 14 -13.50 17.05 -17.24
C GLU A 14 -15.01 16.88 -16.99
N SER A 15 -15.54 15.66 -17.14
CA SER A 15 -16.97 15.36 -16.91
C SER A 15 -17.41 15.63 -15.47
N ARG A 16 -16.51 15.44 -14.50
CA ARG A 16 -16.75 15.77 -13.09
C ARG A 16 -16.47 17.24 -12.75
N SER A 17 -16.18 18.08 -13.75
CA SER A 17 -15.82 19.50 -13.58
C SER A 17 -14.62 19.74 -12.65
N LEU A 18 -13.74 18.74 -12.48
CA LEU A 18 -12.55 18.85 -11.64
C LEU A 18 -11.42 19.59 -12.38
N LEU A 19 -11.36 19.43 -13.70
CA LEU A 19 -10.49 20.20 -14.59
C LEU A 19 -11.32 20.78 -15.74
N ARG A 20 -10.82 21.87 -16.30
CA ARG A 20 -11.40 22.50 -17.49
C ARG A 20 -10.27 22.93 -18.43
N SER A 21 -10.51 22.74 -19.72
CA SER A 21 -9.60 23.26 -20.74
C SER A 21 -9.56 24.79 -20.66
N SER A 22 -8.35 25.33 -20.67
CA SER A 22 -8.14 26.77 -20.82
C SER A 22 -7.97 27.11 -22.31
N ARG A 23 -7.83 28.40 -22.63
CA ARG A 23 -7.50 28.83 -23.99
C ARG A 23 -6.14 28.34 -24.49
N ILE A 24 -5.23 27.98 -23.57
CA ILE A 24 -3.81 27.72 -23.88
C ILE A 24 -3.44 26.25 -23.64
N VAL A 25 -4.06 25.61 -22.65
CA VAL A 25 -3.71 24.26 -22.19
C VAL A 25 -4.98 23.45 -21.97
N SER A 26 -5.12 22.34 -22.71
CA SER A 26 -6.25 21.41 -22.61
C SER A 26 -6.17 20.55 -21.35
N VAL A 27 -7.26 19.87 -20.96
CA VAL A 27 -7.23 18.93 -19.81
C VAL A 27 -6.20 17.82 -20.02
N GLU A 28 -6.07 17.29 -21.24
CA GLU A 28 -5.07 16.29 -21.59
C GLU A 28 -3.65 16.83 -21.38
N GLU A 29 -3.37 18.04 -21.82
CA GLU A 29 -2.04 18.62 -21.64
C GLU A 29 -1.74 18.92 -20.17
N GLN A 30 -2.72 19.40 -19.40
CA GLN A 30 -2.60 19.56 -17.94
C GLN A 30 -2.23 18.23 -17.28
N LEU A 31 -2.97 17.16 -17.61
CA LEU A 31 -2.71 15.82 -17.10
C LEU A 31 -1.36 15.28 -17.56
N ALA A 32 -0.94 15.57 -18.80
CA ALA A 32 0.37 15.17 -19.32
C ALA A 32 1.51 15.86 -18.57
N ILE A 33 1.40 17.16 -18.26
CA ILE A 33 2.36 17.89 -17.42
C ILE A 33 2.50 17.17 -16.07
N PHE A 34 1.38 16.90 -15.40
CA PHE A 34 1.38 16.22 -14.12
C PHE A 34 2.04 14.85 -14.19
N MET A 35 1.63 14.01 -15.15
CA MET A 35 2.17 12.66 -15.35
C MET A 35 3.67 12.65 -15.66
N THR A 36 4.16 13.64 -16.41
CA THR A 36 5.61 13.82 -16.66
C THR A 36 6.36 14.08 -15.36
N VAL A 37 5.87 14.98 -14.51
CA VAL A 37 6.49 15.31 -13.23
C VAL A 37 6.48 14.12 -12.28
N VAL A 38 5.33 13.46 -12.05
CA VAL A 38 5.25 12.36 -11.08
C VAL A 38 5.86 11.04 -11.59
N GLY A 39 5.69 10.76 -12.88
CA GLY A 39 6.17 9.53 -13.52
C GLY A 39 7.69 9.51 -13.70
N HIS A 40 8.26 10.64 -14.15
CA HIS A 40 9.69 10.73 -14.44
C HIS A 40 10.50 11.46 -13.37
N ALA A 41 9.86 11.98 -12.32
CA ALA A 41 10.48 12.92 -11.38
C ALA A 41 11.11 14.12 -12.11
N ALA A 42 10.44 14.59 -13.18
CA ALA A 42 10.96 15.65 -14.01
C ALA A 42 11.00 16.99 -13.22
N PRO A 43 12.16 17.67 -13.16
CA PRO A 43 12.21 19.02 -12.62
C PRO A 43 11.31 19.98 -13.40
N ASN A 44 10.80 21.02 -12.75
CA ASN A 44 9.93 22.02 -13.38
C ASN A 44 10.51 22.56 -14.70
N ARG A 45 11.82 22.85 -14.75
CA ARG A 45 12.51 23.29 -15.97
C ARG A 45 12.38 22.31 -17.14
N VAL A 46 12.49 21.01 -16.90
CA VAL A 46 12.36 19.99 -17.94
C VAL A 46 10.92 19.97 -18.48
N ALA A 47 9.93 20.12 -17.60
CA ALA A 47 8.54 20.25 -18.03
C ALA A 47 8.29 21.56 -18.82
N CYS A 48 8.91 22.69 -18.44
CA CYS A 48 8.83 23.93 -19.22
C CYS A 48 9.37 23.73 -20.64
N GLU A 49 10.53 23.10 -20.77
CA GLU A 49 11.16 22.80 -22.07
C GLU A 49 10.32 21.80 -22.88
N GLN A 50 9.73 20.79 -22.25
CA GLN A 50 8.94 19.79 -22.95
C GLN A 50 7.58 20.32 -23.46
N PHE A 51 6.88 21.11 -22.65
CA PHE A 51 5.54 21.61 -22.96
C PHE A 51 5.53 23.06 -23.46
N GLN A 52 6.69 23.71 -23.56
CA GLN A 52 6.85 25.08 -24.05
C GLN A 52 6.02 26.12 -23.29
N HIS A 53 5.92 25.94 -21.96
CA HIS A 53 5.21 26.86 -21.06
C HIS A 53 6.15 27.44 -20.01
N SER A 54 5.74 28.56 -19.40
CA SER A 54 6.48 29.17 -18.29
C SER A 54 6.48 28.28 -17.04
N SER A 55 7.45 28.51 -16.14
CA SER A 55 7.53 27.79 -14.86
C SER A 55 6.28 27.98 -13.99
N GLU A 56 5.68 29.18 -14.03
CA GLU A 56 4.40 29.50 -13.38
C GLU A 56 3.28 28.64 -13.95
N THR A 57 3.20 28.49 -15.27
CA THR A 57 2.16 27.71 -15.93
C THR A 57 2.27 26.23 -15.62
N ILE A 58 3.49 25.67 -15.69
CA ILE A 58 3.75 24.29 -15.28
C ILE A 58 3.37 24.07 -13.82
N SER A 59 3.79 24.98 -12.91
CA SER A 59 3.50 24.86 -11.48
C SER A 59 2.00 24.92 -11.19
N ARG A 60 1.28 25.86 -11.82
CA ARG A 60 -0.16 26.04 -11.66
C ARG A 60 -0.92 24.78 -12.08
N TYR A 61 -0.68 24.27 -13.28
CA TYR A 61 -1.39 23.09 -13.76
C TYR A 61 -0.99 21.81 -13.02
N PHE A 62 0.27 21.69 -12.58
CA PHE A 62 0.65 20.61 -11.67
C PHE A 62 -0.20 20.58 -10.40
N HIS A 63 -0.36 21.71 -9.71
CA HIS A 63 -1.14 21.77 -8.47
C HIS A 63 -2.66 21.62 -8.72
N MET A 64 -3.18 22.15 -9.83
CA MET A 64 -4.59 21.96 -10.20
C MET A 64 -4.91 20.47 -10.42
N VAL A 65 -4.07 19.77 -11.19
CA VAL A 65 -4.25 18.34 -11.44
C VAL A 65 -4.03 17.53 -10.15
N LEU A 66 -3.06 17.91 -9.31
CA LEU A 66 -2.84 17.26 -8.01
C LEU A 66 -4.09 17.27 -7.14
N CYS A 67 -4.72 18.44 -7.01
CA CYS A 67 -5.97 18.62 -6.26
C CYS A 67 -7.11 17.79 -6.88
N ALA A 68 -7.28 17.88 -8.21
CA ALA A 68 -8.31 17.15 -8.94
C ALA A 68 -8.18 15.62 -8.75
N ILE A 69 -6.97 15.07 -8.87
CA ILE A 69 -6.72 13.65 -8.66
C ILE A 69 -6.98 13.25 -7.20
N ASN A 70 -6.54 14.04 -6.22
CA ASN A 70 -6.77 13.74 -4.81
C ASN A 70 -8.25 13.75 -4.41
N SER A 71 -9.10 14.50 -5.13
CA SER A 71 -10.55 14.43 -4.90
C SER A 71 -11.14 13.04 -5.19
N LEU A 72 -10.46 12.21 -5.99
CA LEU A 72 -10.86 10.84 -6.30
C LEU A 72 -10.37 9.81 -5.26
N ALA A 73 -9.65 10.25 -4.21
CA ALA A 73 -9.00 9.34 -3.25
C ALA A 73 -9.99 8.39 -2.56
N ASN A 74 -11.14 8.89 -2.12
CA ASN A 74 -12.14 8.08 -1.41
C ASN A 74 -12.78 6.99 -2.30
N GLU A 75 -12.79 7.17 -3.62
CA GLU A 75 -13.32 6.18 -4.57
C GLU A 75 -12.26 5.18 -5.02
N MET A 76 -11.01 5.64 -5.09
CA MET A 76 -9.90 4.84 -5.62
C MET A 76 -9.15 4.08 -4.54
N ILE A 77 -9.15 4.56 -3.29
CA ILE A 77 -8.45 3.95 -2.15
C ILE A 77 -9.51 3.52 -1.12
N GLN A 78 -10.00 2.30 -1.28
CA GLN A 78 -11.02 1.72 -0.41
C GLN A 78 -10.43 0.56 0.37
N LEU A 79 -10.70 0.53 1.68
CA LEU A 79 -10.40 -0.60 2.54
C LEU A 79 -11.57 -1.60 2.46
N PRO A 80 -11.28 -2.92 2.49
CA PRO A 80 -12.34 -3.93 2.48
C PRO A 80 -13.21 -3.81 3.73
N GLY A 81 -14.53 -3.86 3.55
CA GLY A 81 -15.49 -3.89 4.64
C GLY A 81 -15.45 -5.20 5.45
N GLY A 82 -16.00 -5.18 6.66
CA GLY A 82 -16.06 -6.37 7.53
C GLY A 82 -16.93 -7.50 7.01
N ASP A 83 -17.98 -7.16 6.26
CA ASP A 83 -18.96 -8.10 5.69
C ASP A 83 -18.54 -8.62 4.31
N GLU A 84 -17.43 -8.13 3.76
CA GLU A 84 -16.95 -8.59 2.47
C GLU A 84 -16.44 -10.04 2.56
N PRO A 85 -16.65 -10.85 1.51
CA PRO A 85 -16.12 -12.20 1.47
C PRO A 85 -14.60 -12.18 1.50
N ALA A 86 -14.02 -13.17 2.18
CA ALA A 86 -12.57 -13.35 2.23
C ALA A 86 -11.96 -13.39 0.81
N HIS A 87 -10.83 -12.71 0.64
CA HIS A 87 -10.14 -12.66 -0.65
C HIS A 87 -9.84 -14.09 -1.15
N PRO A 88 -9.99 -14.40 -2.46
CA PRO A 88 -9.82 -15.76 -2.99
C PRO A 88 -8.53 -16.45 -2.56
N ARG A 89 -7.43 -15.70 -2.42
CA ARG A 89 -6.12 -16.22 -1.98
C ARG A 89 -6.05 -16.73 -0.54
N VAL A 90 -6.98 -16.32 0.33
CA VAL A 90 -7.00 -16.71 1.75
C VAL A 90 -8.28 -17.44 2.16
N ARG A 91 -9.35 -17.36 1.36
CA ARG A 91 -10.69 -17.88 1.67
C ARG A 91 -10.69 -19.34 2.12
N ASN A 92 -9.87 -20.18 1.50
CA ASN A 92 -9.78 -21.62 1.78
C ASN A 92 -8.58 -21.97 2.67
N THR A 93 -8.03 -21.01 3.40
CA THR A 93 -6.85 -21.19 4.24
C THR A 93 -7.17 -20.83 5.69
N PRO A 94 -6.31 -21.23 6.65
CA PRO A 94 -6.41 -20.74 8.03
C PRO A 94 -6.33 -19.21 8.17
N PHE A 95 -5.97 -18.48 7.12
CA PHE A 95 -5.96 -17.01 7.08
C PHE A 95 -7.27 -16.39 6.56
N MET A 96 -8.38 -17.13 6.50
CA MET A 96 -9.65 -16.66 5.92
C MET A 96 -10.22 -15.37 6.52
N ASP A 97 -9.83 -15.00 7.74
CA ASP A 97 -10.26 -13.76 8.40
C ASP A 97 -9.25 -12.59 8.23
N ALA A 98 -8.20 -12.79 7.43
CA ALA A 98 -7.29 -11.72 7.03
C ALA A 98 -7.95 -10.79 5.99
N LEU A 99 -7.99 -9.49 6.30
CA LEU A 99 -8.46 -8.44 5.37
C LEU A 99 -7.41 -8.06 4.34
N GLY A 100 -6.14 -8.28 4.67
CA GLY A 100 -5.01 -7.95 3.81
C GLY A 100 -3.71 -7.91 4.58
N ALA A 101 -2.73 -7.21 4.02
CA ALA A 101 -1.43 -6.99 4.62
C ALA A 101 -1.15 -5.49 4.73
N ILE A 102 -0.51 -5.08 5.82
CA ILE A 102 -0.07 -3.71 6.07
C ILE A 102 1.44 -3.71 6.22
N ASP A 103 2.07 -2.76 5.54
CA ASP A 103 3.50 -2.55 5.64
C ASP A 103 3.83 -1.05 5.48
N GLY A 104 4.97 -0.66 6.05
CA GLY A 104 5.54 0.68 5.86
C GLY A 104 6.30 0.76 4.53
N THR A 105 6.37 1.96 3.95
CA THR A 105 7.23 2.20 2.79
C THR A 105 7.86 3.57 2.89
N HIS A 106 9.19 3.63 2.71
CA HIS A 106 9.91 4.89 2.80
C HIS A 106 9.73 5.73 1.54
N VAL A 107 9.19 6.94 1.67
CA VAL A 107 9.16 7.95 0.60
C VAL A 107 10.20 9.02 0.93
N SER A 108 11.06 9.32 -0.04
CA SER A 108 12.07 10.37 0.11
C SER A 108 11.37 11.74 0.16
N VAL A 109 11.62 12.51 1.22
CA VAL A 109 11.00 13.83 1.41
C VAL A 109 12.05 14.88 1.75
N ILE A 110 11.83 16.10 1.27
CA ILE A 110 12.56 17.30 1.73
C ILE A 110 11.75 17.93 2.85
N VAL A 111 12.39 18.14 3.99
CA VAL A 111 11.75 18.68 5.19
C VAL A 111 12.53 19.92 5.65
N PRO A 112 11.87 21.08 5.84
CA PRO A 112 12.50 22.28 6.39
C PRO A 112 13.17 22.02 7.74
N LYS A 113 14.33 22.66 8.00
CA LYS A 113 15.17 22.39 9.18
C LYS A 113 14.41 22.51 10.49
N GLU A 114 13.43 23.40 10.53
CA GLU A 114 12.62 23.76 11.69
C GLU A 114 11.74 22.60 12.18
N ILE A 115 11.34 21.70 11.27
CA ILE A 115 10.47 20.57 11.60
C ILE A 115 11.17 19.21 11.48
N GLN A 116 12.42 19.17 10.98
CA GLN A 116 13.20 17.94 10.80
C GLN A 116 13.29 17.07 12.07
N GLU A 117 13.32 17.67 13.26
CA GLU A 117 13.40 16.94 14.53
C GLU A 117 12.20 16.01 14.74
N ARG A 118 10.99 16.43 14.33
CA ARG A 118 9.76 15.63 14.43
C ARG A 118 9.80 14.39 13.56
N PHE A 119 10.65 14.42 12.54
CA PHE A 119 10.78 13.37 11.56
C PHE A 119 11.98 12.47 11.81
N ARG A 120 12.83 12.67 12.82
CA ARG A 120 14.03 11.82 13.01
C ARG A 120 13.71 10.39 13.46
N ASN A 121 14.26 9.42 12.74
CA ASN A 121 14.32 8.00 13.14
C ASN A 121 15.58 7.71 13.98
N ARG A 122 15.63 6.52 14.59
CA ARG A 122 16.71 6.08 15.49
C ARG A 122 18.08 5.87 14.80
N LEU A 123 18.13 5.93 13.47
CA LEU A 123 19.32 5.76 12.63
C LEU A 123 19.86 7.11 12.09
N GLY A 124 19.35 8.24 12.61
CA GLY A 124 19.79 9.58 12.20
C GLY A 124 19.18 10.10 10.89
N GLY A 125 18.30 9.33 10.25
CA GLY A 125 17.52 9.75 9.08
C GLY A 125 16.13 10.28 9.44
N ILE A 126 15.34 10.69 8.45
CA ILE A 126 13.93 11.05 8.62
C ILE A 126 13.05 9.79 8.49
N GLY A 127 12.34 9.37 9.55
CA GLY A 127 11.30 8.35 9.54
C GLY A 127 10.54 8.20 10.88
N SER A 128 9.29 7.77 10.81
CA SER A 128 8.47 7.41 11.98
C SER A 128 8.52 5.89 12.23
N ARG A 129 8.24 5.44 13.47
CA ARG A 129 8.05 4.00 13.74
C ARG A 129 6.68 3.58 13.24
N ASP A 130 6.60 2.49 12.48
CA ASP A 130 5.36 2.01 11.87
C ASP A 130 4.24 1.81 12.90
N MET A 131 4.55 1.18 14.04
CA MET A 131 3.58 0.99 15.13
C MET A 131 3.09 2.32 15.74
N ARG A 132 3.89 3.39 15.74
CA ARG A 132 3.45 4.70 16.26
C ARG A 132 2.45 5.35 15.32
N VAL A 133 2.69 5.27 14.02
CA VAL A 133 1.75 5.78 13.00
C VAL A 133 0.44 5.01 13.10
N MET A 134 0.51 3.67 13.14
CA MET A 134 -0.64 2.81 13.30
C MET A 134 -1.46 3.13 14.56
N GLN A 135 -0.80 3.28 15.71
CA GLN A 135 -1.50 3.60 16.95
C GLN A 135 -2.23 4.95 16.85
N SER A 136 -1.61 5.96 16.25
CA SER A 136 -2.26 7.26 16.03
C SER A 136 -3.54 7.12 15.21
N CYS A 137 -3.52 6.31 14.14
CA CYS A 137 -4.69 6.08 13.28
C CYS A 137 -5.80 5.27 13.96
N LEU A 138 -5.44 4.38 14.89
CA LEU A 138 -6.40 3.63 15.69
C LEU A 138 -7.03 4.51 16.78
N ASP A 139 -6.23 5.36 17.42
CA ASP A 139 -6.67 6.24 18.50
C ASP A 139 -7.61 7.35 17.99
N ASP A 140 -7.33 7.92 16.81
CA ASP A 140 -8.15 8.96 16.18
C ASP A 140 -9.34 8.42 15.36
N ARG A 141 -9.49 7.08 15.28
CA ARG A 141 -10.51 6.36 14.51
C ARG A 141 -10.52 6.66 13.01
N SER A 142 -9.42 7.18 12.46
CA SER A 142 -9.23 7.29 11.00
C SER A 142 -9.04 5.92 10.35
N PHE A 143 -8.67 4.90 11.15
CA PHE A 143 -8.56 3.51 10.75
C PHE A 143 -9.27 2.61 11.75
N SER A 144 -10.12 1.71 11.28
CA SER A 144 -10.84 0.74 12.13
C SER A 144 -10.75 -0.66 11.53
N ILE A 145 -10.69 -1.65 12.41
CA ILE A 145 -10.60 -3.07 12.03
C ILE A 145 -11.89 -3.74 12.50
N PRO A 146 -12.69 -4.32 11.60
CA PRO A 146 -13.88 -5.08 11.96
C PRO A 146 -13.62 -6.20 12.97
N GLU A 147 -14.59 -6.46 13.82
CA GLU A 147 -14.48 -7.52 14.84
C GLU A 147 -14.28 -8.90 14.19
N GLY A 148 -13.38 -9.70 14.78
CA GLY A 148 -13.02 -11.01 14.24
C GLY A 148 -12.15 -10.99 12.99
N LYS A 149 -11.78 -9.82 12.47
CA LYS A 149 -10.89 -9.65 11.32
C LYS A 149 -9.51 -9.12 11.74
N TYR A 150 -8.51 -9.29 10.87
CA TYR A 150 -7.16 -8.78 11.12
C TYR A 150 -6.38 -8.48 9.84
N TYR A 151 -5.31 -7.68 9.98
CA TYR A 151 -4.30 -7.46 8.95
C TYR A 151 -3.00 -8.21 9.29
N LEU A 152 -2.36 -8.77 8.27
CA LEU A 152 -1.00 -9.31 8.39
C LEU A 152 -0.01 -8.15 8.44
N VAL A 153 0.81 -8.08 9.48
CA VAL A 153 1.78 -7.01 9.67
C VAL A 153 3.21 -7.54 9.76
N ASP A 154 4.19 -6.68 9.48
CA ASP A 154 5.60 -7.04 9.60
C ASP A 154 6.05 -7.20 11.07
N ALA A 155 7.32 -7.58 11.29
CA ALA A 155 7.86 -7.80 12.63
C ALA A 155 8.08 -6.51 13.45
N GLY A 156 8.06 -5.35 12.79
CA GLY A 156 8.13 -4.01 13.37
C GLY A 156 6.85 -3.59 14.09
N TYR A 157 5.71 -4.19 13.74
CA TYR A 157 4.45 -4.03 14.47
C TYR A 157 4.37 -4.93 15.72
N ALA A 158 3.55 -4.52 16.68
CA ALA A 158 3.19 -5.37 17.81
C ALA A 158 2.08 -6.35 17.40
N ASN A 159 2.10 -7.57 17.95
CA ASN A 159 0.99 -8.51 17.82
C ASN A 159 -0.13 -8.10 18.78
N THR A 160 -1.14 -7.41 18.28
CA THR A 160 -2.26 -6.82 19.05
C THR A 160 -3.57 -7.08 18.32
N THR A 161 -4.71 -6.92 18.99
CA THR A 161 -6.05 -7.07 18.40
C THR A 161 -6.14 -6.42 17.02
N GLY A 162 -6.52 -7.20 16.01
CA GLY A 162 -6.63 -6.76 14.61
C GLY A 162 -5.31 -6.76 13.81
N LEU A 163 -4.14 -6.94 14.44
CA LEU A 163 -2.83 -6.97 13.78
C LEU A 163 -2.08 -8.28 14.09
N LEU A 164 -1.89 -9.09 13.06
CA LEU A 164 -1.26 -10.41 13.18
C LEU A 164 0.20 -10.35 12.72
N ALA A 165 1.13 -10.29 13.69
CA ALA A 165 2.57 -10.23 13.46
C ALA A 165 3.21 -11.62 13.46
N PRO A 166 4.34 -11.84 12.75
CA PRO A 166 5.05 -13.12 12.77
C PRO A 166 5.59 -13.48 14.16
N TYR A 167 5.92 -14.77 14.36
CA TYR A 167 6.66 -15.20 15.54
C TYR A 167 8.09 -14.66 15.48
N ARG A 168 8.51 -14.00 16.56
CA ARG A 168 9.90 -13.54 16.72
C ARG A 168 10.80 -14.72 17.10
N GLY A 169 12.04 -14.69 16.62
CA GLY A 169 13.04 -15.74 16.88
C GLY A 169 12.96 -16.95 15.94
N GLU A 170 12.04 -16.95 14.98
CA GLU A 170 11.89 -17.97 13.95
C GLU A 170 12.31 -17.42 12.57
N ARG A 171 12.51 -18.29 11.57
CA ARG A 171 12.78 -17.86 10.19
C ARG A 171 11.59 -17.08 9.64
N TYR A 172 11.85 -16.13 8.74
CA TYR A 172 10.80 -15.28 8.17
C TYR A 172 11.05 -14.87 6.72
N HIS A 173 12.31 -14.70 6.31
CA HIS A 173 12.62 -14.31 4.94
C HIS A 173 12.38 -15.49 3.99
N LEU A 174 11.62 -15.27 2.89
CA LEU A 174 11.28 -16.32 1.93
C LEU A 174 12.50 -17.10 1.42
N ALA A 175 13.63 -16.41 1.19
CA ALA A 175 14.89 -17.04 0.77
C ALA A 175 15.41 -18.12 1.74
N GLN A 176 15.03 -18.07 3.02
CA GLN A 176 15.42 -19.07 4.03
C GLN A 176 14.63 -20.38 3.90
N PHE A 177 13.62 -20.43 3.04
CA PHE A 177 12.75 -21.59 2.79
C PHE A 177 12.97 -22.22 1.41
N THR A 178 13.79 -21.62 0.55
CA THR A 178 14.04 -22.05 -0.85
C THR A 178 15.06 -23.20 -0.98
N SER A 179 15.84 -23.50 0.06
CA SER A 179 16.89 -24.52 0.02
C SER A 179 16.35 -25.92 0.35
N GLY A 180 16.19 -26.77 -0.69
CA GLY A 180 15.81 -28.20 -0.56
C GLY A 180 14.37 -28.43 -0.08
N ARG A 181 13.89 -29.69 -0.11
CA ARG A 181 12.54 -30.09 0.37
C ARG A 181 12.23 -29.33 1.67
N THR A 182 11.27 -28.40 1.63
CA THR A 182 11.02 -27.47 2.73
C THR A 182 10.60 -28.24 3.98
N GLN A 183 11.56 -28.53 4.86
CA GLN A 183 11.29 -29.13 6.16
C GLN A 183 11.11 -27.99 7.16
N TYR A 184 9.87 -27.78 7.58
CA TYR A 184 9.54 -26.85 8.65
C TYR A 184 10.04 -27.40 9.97
N ARG A 185 10.70 -26.56 10.78
CA ARG A 185 11.27 -26.97 12.07
C ARG A 185 10.19 -27.17 13.13
N ASN A 186 9.14 -26.37 13.06
CA ASN A 186 8.04 -26.36 14.00
C ASN A 186 6.84 -25.63 13.35
N MET A 187 5.72 -25.62 14.08
CA MET A 187 4.50 -24.91 13.71
C MET A 187 4.70 -23.41 13.43
N LYS A 188 5.53 -22.72 14.22
CA LYS A 188 5.78 -21.27 14.09
C LYS A 188 6.55 -20.96 12.82
N ASP A 189 7.48 -21.82 12.43
CA ASP A 189 8.27 -21.75 11.21
C ASP A 189 7.38 -21.93 9.96
N LYS A 190 6.43 -22.89 9.97
CA LYS A 190 5.42 -23.05 8.89
C LYS A 190 4.46 -21.86 8.81
N PHE A 191 4.04 -21.34 9.98
CA PHE A 191 3.23 -20.12 10.05
C PHE A 191 3.97 -18.92 9.44
N ASN A 192 5.21 -18.64 9.88
CA ASN A 192 5.99 -17.51 9.41
C ASN A 192 6.25 -17.57 7.90
N HIS A 193 6.51 -18.76 7.34
CA HIS A 193 6.63 -18.92 5.91
C HIS A 193 5.34 -18.53 5.18
N SER A 194 4.20 -19.05 5.62
CA SER A 194 2.88 -18.78 5.03
C SER A 194 2.49 -17.29 5.16
N HIS A 195 2.72 -16.71 6.34
CA HIS A 195 2.54 -15.30 6.63
C HIS A 195 3.39 -14.41 5.70
N ALA A 196 4.69 -14.71 5.57
CA ALA A 196 5.58 -13.97 4.67
C ALA A 196 5.15 -14.05 3.20
N ARG A 197 4.67 -15.22 2.74
CA ARG A 197 4.16 -15.40 1.37
C ARG A 197 2.93 -14.54 1.10
N LEU A 198 2.00 -14.46 2.06
CA LEU A 198 0.82 -13.62 1.96
C LEU A 198 1.19 -12.13 2.01
N ARG A 199 2.06 -11.73 2.95
CA ARG A 199 2.49 -10.34 3.10
C ARG A 199 3.27 -9.81 1.89
N ASN A 200 3.95 -10.67 1.13
CA ASN A 200 4.70 -10.27 -0.08
C ASN A 200 3.83 -9.52 -1.12
N VAL A 201 2.50 -9.61 -1.06
CA VAL A 201 1.60 -8.80 -1.91
C VAL A 201 1.77 -7.29 -1.68
N VAL A 202 1.89 -6.83 -0.43
CA VAL A 202 1.95 -5.39 -0.11
C VAL A 202 3.32 -4.79 -0.46
N GLU A 203 4.40 -5.53 -0.23
CA GLU A 203 5.75 -5.11 -0.63
C GLU A 203 5.85 -4.94 -2.15
N ARG A 204 5.28 -5.88 -2.91
CA ARG A 204 5.22 -5.79 -4.37
C ARG A 204 4.35 -4.64 -4.83
N ALA A 205 3.18 -4.41 -4.23
CA ALA A 205 2.33 -3.27 -4.54
C ALA A 205 3.09 -1.94 -4.39
N PHE A 206 3.84 -1.75 -3.30
CA PHE A 206 4.70 -0.58 -3.13
C PHE A 206 5.85 -0.52 -4.13
N GLY A 207 6.46 -1.66 -4.45
CA GLY A 207 7.47 -1.76 -5.50
C GLY A 207 6.95 -1.29 -6.85
N LEU A 208 5.75 -1.71 -7.24
CA LEU A 208 5.08 -1.28 -8.47
C LEU A 208 4.73 0.20 -8.45
N LEU A 209 4.18 0.69 -7.34
CA LEU A 209 3.86 2.10 -7.16
C LEU A 209 5.10 2.98 -7.38
N LYS A 210 6.21 2.67 -6.70
CA LYS A 210 7.49 3.39 -6.83
C LYS A 210 8.17 3.20 -8.20
N ARG A 211 7.90 2.08 -8.88
CA ARG A 211 8.38 1.85 -10.24
C ARG A 211 7.64 2.72 -11.25
N ARG A 212 6.31 2.84 -11.11
CA ARG A 212 5.46 3.69 -11.96
C ARG A 212 5.73 5.18 -11.72
N PHE A 213 5.93 5.59 -10.47
CA PHE A 213 6.11 6.99 -10.07
C PHE A 213 7.49 7.21 -9.46
N LYS A 214 8.45 7.60 -10.32
CA LYS A 214 9.83 7.84 -9.89
C LYS A 214 9.93 8.97 -8.86
N ILE A 215 8.96 9.87 -8.82
CA ILE A 215 8.93 10.97 -7.84
C ILE A 215 8.96 10.48 -6.39
N LEU A 216 8.40 9.30 -6.12
CA LEU A 216 8.38 8.70 -4.77
C LEU A 216 9.74 8.18 -4.30
N ARG A 217 10.74 8.13 -5.20
CA ARG A 217 12.08 7.59 -4.93
C ARG A 217 13.12 8.69 -4.75
N VAL A 218 12.82 9.92 -5.16
CA VAL A 218 13.77 11.04 -5.13
C VAL A 218 13.24 12.15 -4.23
N PRO A 219 14.11 12.87 -3.50
CA PRO A 219 13.70 14.06 -2.79
C PRO A 219 13.28 15.14 -3.79
N THR A 220 12.09 15.71 -3.62
CA THR A 220 11.58 16.78 -4.47
C THR A 220 11.38 18.08 -3.71
N PRO A 221 11.65 19.25 -4.31
CA PRO A 221 11.57 20.55 -3.63
C PRO A 221 10.12 21.07 -3.54
N PHE A 222 9.23 20.23 -3.02
CA PHE A 222 7.85 20.59 -2.70
C PHE A 222 7.69 20.77 -1.18
N SER A 223 6.66 21.50 -0.76
CA SER A 223 6.32 21.56 0.67
C SER A 223 5.93 20.17 1.19
N VAL A 224 5.94 19.97 2.51
CA VAL A 224 5.59 18.68 3.10
C VAL A 224 4.15 18.28 2.76
N GLU A 225 3.24 19.26 2.71
CA GLU A 225 1.84 19.08 2.34
C GLU A 225 1.71 18.61 0.89
N THR A 226 2.39 19.28 -0.05
CA THR A 226 2.38 18.87 -1.46
C THR A 226 3.04 17.50 -1.65
N GLN A 227 4.12 17.18 -0.93
CA GLN A 227 4.73 15.84 -0.97
C GLN A 227 3.78 14.75 -0.47
N ARG A 228 3.02 15.00 0.61
CA ARG A 228 1.96 14.09 1.08
C ARG A 228 0.91 13.89 0.00
N ASP A 229 0.43 14.97 -0.59
CA ASP A 229 -0.62 14.95 -1.60
C ASP A 229 -0.17 14.22 -2.88
N ILE A 230 1.10 14.31 -3.25
CA ILE A 230 1.69 13.54 -4.36
C ILE A 230 1.62 12.03 -4.07
N VAL A 231 1.87 11.59 -2.83
CA VAL A 231 1.78 10.17 -2.46
C VAL A 231 0.36 9.65 -2.67
N ILE A 232 -0.64 10.40 -2.22
CA ILE A 232 -2.06 10.05 -2.39
C ILE A 232 -2.41 10.01 -3.89
N ALA A 233 -2.04 11.03 -4.65
CA ALA A 233 -2.33 11.08 -6.08
C ALA A 233 -1.69 9.93 -6.87
N CYS A 234 -0.46 9.53 -6.51
CA CYS A 234 0.19 8.37 -7.10
C CYS A 234 -0.59 7.08 -6.82
N ALA A 235 -1.10 6.89 -5.59
CA ALA A 235 -1.93 5.73 -5.25
C ALA A 235 -3.27 5.74 -5.99
N VAL A 236 -3.92 6.91 -6.12
CA VAL A 236 -5.14 7.09 -6.90
C VAL A 236 -4.93 6.68 -8.36
N ILE A 237 -3.90 7.22 -9.02
CA ILE A 237 -3.61 6.91 -10.42
C ILE A 237 -3.19 5.45 -10.56
N HIS A 238 -2.44 4.89 -9.60
CA HIS A 238 -2.10 3.48 -9.60
C HIS A 238 -3.36 2.60 -9.62
N ASN A 239 -4.31 2.86 -8.72
CA ASN A 239 -5.53 2.09 -8.60
C ASN A 239 -6.46 2.30 -9.80
N TYR A 240 -6.53 3.52 -10.34
CA TYR A 240 -7.24 3.80 -11.59
C TYR A 240 -6.70 2.94 -12.73
N LEU A 241 -5.38 2.93 -12.92
CA LEU A 241 -4.71 2.10 -13.92
C LEU A 241 -4.99 0.60 -13.71
N CYS A 242 -4.94 0.11 -12.47
CA CYS A 242 -5.20 -1.30 -12.16
C CYS A 242 -6.65 -1.71 -12.50
N LYS A 243 -7.62 -0.78 -12.46
CA LYS A 243 -9.02 -1.03 -12.85
C LYS A 243 -9.27 -0.99 -14.36
N HIS A 244 -8.50 -0.21 -15.12
CA HIS A 244 -8.79 0.10 -16.53
C HIS A 244 -7.78 -0.49 -17.52
N THR A 245 -6.67 -1.07 -17.06
CA THR A 245 -5.67 -1.67 -17.96
C THR A 245 -5.95 -3.16 -18.14
N ILE A 246 -6.11 -3.61 -19.39
CA ILE A 246 -6.45 -5.02 -19.73
C ILE A 246 -5.29 -5.98 -19.41
N ARG A 247 -4.05 -5.54 -19.63
CA ARG A 247 -2.82 -6.24 -19.24
C ARG A 247 -1.83 -5.25 -18.69
N ASP A 248 -1.59 -5.29 -17.39
CA ASP A 248 -0.41 -4.64 -16.84
C ASP A 248 0.69 -5.69 -16.71
N PRO A 249 1.76 -5.64 -17.52
CA PRO A 249 2.89 -6.58 -17.42
C PRO A 249 3.51 -6.63 -16.02
N ASN A 250 3.33 -5.57 -15.23
CA ASN A 250 3.79 -5.51 -13.85
C ASN A 250 2.85 -6.22 -12.86
N LEU A 251 1.56 -6.37 -13.19
CA LEU A 251 0.59 -7.14 -12.39
C LEU A 251 0.57 -8.63 -12.78
N GLU A 252 0.90 -8.99 -14.02
CA GLU A 252 0.91 -10.39 -14.48
C GLU A 252 2.00 -11.25 -13.81
N GLN A 253 3.10 -10.66 -13.34
CA GLN A 253 4.13 -11.34 -12.55
C GLN A 253 3.63 -11.80 -11.15
N ASP A 254 2.40 -11.45 -10.74
CA ASP A 254 1.85 -11.66 -9.39
C ASP A 254 1.25 -13.07 -9.14
N GLN A 255 1.01 -13.87 -10.19
CA GLN A 255 0.28 -15.14 -10.06
C GLN A 255 1.08 -16.28 -9.38
N ASN A 256 2.38 -16.13 -9.17
CA ASN A 256 3.24 -17.23 -8.66
C ASN A 256 3.33 -17.37 -7.12
N CYS A 257 2.40 -16.82 -6.34
CA CYS A 257 2.38 -17.01 -4.87
C CYS A 257 1.11 -17.75 -4.41
N HIS A 258 0.88 -18.95 -4.92
CA HIS A 258 -0.21 -19.83 -4.47
C HIS A 258 0.08 -20.36 -3.06
N VAL A 259 -0.74 -20.00 -2.07
CA VAL A 259 -0.78 -20.77 -0.82
C VAL A 259 -1.41 -22.12 -1.16
N ASP A 260 -0.85 -23.23 -0.66
CA ASP A 260 -1.37 -24.57 -0.96
C ASP A 260 -2.84 -24.65 -0.52
N GLU A 261 -3.77 -24.90 -1.45
CA GLU A 261 -5.17 -25.20 -1.11
C GLU A 261 -5.23 -26.64 -0.59
N GLY A 262 -4.95 -26.81 0.71
CA GLY A 262 -5.06 -28.08 1.42
C GLY A 262 -6.41 -28.26 2.10
N SER A 263 -6.73 -29.50 2.50
CA SER A 263 -7.85 -29.78 3.41
C SER A 263 -7.44 -29.45 4.84
N TYR A 264 -7.83 -28.27 5.35
CA TYR A 264 -7.48 -27.85 6.71
C TYR A 264 -8.48 -28.42 7.75
N PRO A 265 -8.01 -28.97 8.88
CA PRO A 265 -8.90 -29.45 9.92
C PRO A 265 -9.69 -28.29 10.55
N ASN A 266 -10.98 -28.50 10.82
CA ASN A 266 -11.81 -27.53 11.52
C ASN A 266 -11.47 -27.53 13.03
N VAL A 267 -10.59 -26.63 13.46
CA VAL A 267 -10.13 -26.55 14.87
C VAL A 267 -11.05 -25.69 15.75
N GLY A 268 -12.21 -25.24 15.23
CA GLY A 268 -13.12 -24.33 15.93
C GLY A 268 -12.57 -22.90 15.98
N ARG A 269 -13.45 -21.90 15.90
CA ARG A 269 -13.04 -20.50 16.05
C ARG A 269 -12.62 -20.25 17.51
N PRO A 270 -11.50 -19.55 17.77
CA PRO A 270 -11.19 -19.12 19.13
C PRO A 270 -12.35 -18.26 19.64
N HIS A 271 -12.93 -18.61 20.80
CA HIS A 271 -13.93 -17.78 21.48
C HIS A 271 -13.30 -16.42 21.77
N GLN A 272 -13.93 -15.36 21.28
CA GLN A 272 -13.57 -14.00 21.66
C GLN A 272 -14.00 -13.80 23.11
N SER A 273 -13.07 -13.97 24.05
CA SER A 273 -13.25 -13.41 25.37
C SER A 273 -13.27 -11.89 25.25
N SER A 274 -14.21 -11.24 25.92
CA SER A 274 -14.43 -9.79 25.98
C SER A 274 -13.29 -8.99 26.62
N ASP A 275 -12.10 -9.58 26.71
CA ASP A 275 -10.91 -8.99 27.31
C ASP A 275 -10.04 -8.40 26.18
N GLY A 276 -10.19 -7.10 25.95
CA GLY A 276 -9.61 -6.34 24.84
C GLY A 276 -8.09 -6.20 24.90
N GLY A 277 -7.35 -7.31 24.78
CA GLY A 277 -5.89 -7.34 24.96
C GLY A 277 -5.12 -8.21 23.95
N ARG A 278 -3.78 -8.13 24.03
CA ARG A 278 -2.79 -8.92 23.27
C ARG A 278 -3.07 -10.43 23.24
N GLY A 279 -3.80 -10.95 24.23
CA GLY A 279 -4.19 -12.36 24.33
C GLY A 279 -5.07 -12.85 23.18
N THR A 280 -5.93 -11.99 22.62
CA THR A 280 -6.83 -12.38 21.51
C THR A 280 -6.06 -12.67 20.23
N SER A 281 -5.14 -11.79 19.83
CA SER A 281 -4.34 -11.99 18.61
C SER A 281 -3.27 -13.07 18.75
N GLN A 282 -2.79 -13.32 19.97
CA GLN A 282 -1.93 -14.46 20.21
C GLN A 282 -2.69 -15.78 20.05
N SER A 283 -3.93 -15.88 20.55
CA SER A 283 -4.74 -17.10 20.39
C SER A 283 -5.12 -17.33 18.92
N VAL A 284 -5.48 -16.27 18.19
CA VAL A 284 -5.72 -16.32 16.74
C VAL A 284 -4.47 -16.84 16.02
N ARG A 285 -3.30 -16.25 16.29
CA ARG A 285 -2.04 -16.68 15.67
C ARG A 285 -1.72 -18.14 15.93
N ASP A 286 -1.83 -18.57 17.18
CA ASP A 286 -1.53 -19.94 17.58
C ASP A 286 -2.54 -20.93 16.98
N SER A 287 -3.82 -20.55 16.85
CA SER A 287 -4.85 -21.34 16.16
C SER A 287 -4.52 -21.52 14.67
N VAL A 288 -4.22 -20.43 13.97
CA VAL A 288 -3.82 -20.45 12.55
C VAL A 288 -2.58 -21.33 12.36
N ALA A 289 -1.57 -21.17 13.21
CA ALA A 289 -0.35 -21.95 13.15
C ALA A 289 -0.62 -23.45 13.36
N ARG A 290 -1.50 -23.83 14.30
CA ARG A 290 -1.89 -25.23 14.54
C ARG A 290 -2.60 -25.84 13.33
N GLN A 291 -3.57 -25.12 12.76
CA GLN A 291 -4.30 -25.57 11.56
C GLN A 291 -3.34 -25.81 10.38
N LEU A 292 -2.40 -24.88 10.16
CA LEU A 292 -1.36 -25.05 9.14
C LEU A 292 -0.46 -26.24 9.44
N TRP A 293 -0.12 -26.51 10.70
CA TRP A 293 0.76 -27.62 11.04
C TRP A 293 0.14 -28.99 10.78
N LEU A 294 -1.17 -29.10 10.99
CA LEU A 294 -1.92 -30.36 10.84
C LEU A 294 -2.38 -30.67 9.40
N SER A 295 -2.23 -29.72 8.46
CA SER A 295 -2.52 -29.89 7.03
C SER A 295 -1.35 -30.42 6.23
#